data_AF-A0A7W2QI16-F1
#
_entry.id   AF-A0A7W2QI16-F1
#
_cell.length_a   1.000
_cell.length_b   1.000
_cell.length_c   1.000
_cell.angle_alpha   90.00
_cell.angle_beta   90.00
_cell.angle_gamma   90.00
#
_symmetry.space_group_name_H-M   'P 1'
#
loop_
_entity.id
_entity.type
_entity.pdbx_description
1 polymer ?
#
loop_
_entity_poly.entity_id
_entity_poly.type
_entity_poly.pdbx_seq_one_letter_code
_entity_poly.pdbx_strand_id
1 'polypeptide(L)'
;MINTISLKDVTSYPKDKPVILGPLKRINLVYGLNGSGKSTVGDYLQDLAGNRYRTCQVDPVIKQDQVFVYNQKFIERNFSHDNHPGIFTLNEGNIDAKEKIAELQQSVESAGKEIERITSKRFEVDELHTKATTAYRDALWEIRLGVEKGALAACFRGPRQKEAFKDQLEKTPLPTSPVRTEKELAEAAEALSSSDAQPIPNLPEISFAGAILENDPILAKVITPSGDSYLSDLIQKLGNSDWVEKALPFLSHSDNACPLCQQTLPHDFLVNVKSLFDETYGCSDQLVVQPRQVAIFQAPTASLDEK
;
A
#
# COMPACT_ATOMS: atom_id res chain seq x y z
N MET A 1 59.39 34.02 44.78
CA MET A 1 58.99 35.07 45.73
C MET A 1 58.84 36.35 44.94
N ILE A 2 57.74 37.08 45.10
CA ILE A 2 57.52 38.34 44.38
C ILE A 2 58.36 39.44 45.03
N ASN A 3 59.15 40.14 44.24
CA ASN A 3 59.99 41.25 44.67
C ASN A 3 59.27 42.60 44.52
N THR A 4 58.61 42.82 43.37
CA THR A 4 57.86 44.05 43.12
C THR A 4 56.58 43.79 42.34
N ILE A 5 55.59 44.65 42.54
CA ILE A 5 54.34 44.67 41.79
C ILE A 5 54.17 46.07 41.19
N SER A 6 53.99 46.14 39.87
CA SER A 6 53.79 47.38 39.12
C SER A 6 52.34 47.46 38.65
N LEU A 7 51.65 48.55 39.01
CA LEU A 7 50.24 48.79 38.69
C LEU A 7 50.11 50.10 37.89
N LYS A 8 49.43 50.05 36.74
CA LYS A 8 49.27 51.21 35.85
C LYS A 8 47.95 51.14 35.09
N ASP A 9 47.21 52.25 35.01
CA ASP A 9 45.93 52.34 34.29
C ASP A 9 44.88 51.28 34.72
N VAL A 10 44.73 51.09 36.04
CA VAL A 10 43.79 50.13 36.61
C VAL A 10 43.08 50.73 37.81
N THR A 11 41.75 50.71 37.82
CA THR A 11 40.89 51.23 38.91
C THR A 11 41.32 52.62 39.41
N SER A 12 41.93 52.71 40.59
CA SER A 12 42.39 53.94 41.23
C SER A 12 43.86 54.28 40.94
N TYR A 13 44.56 53.48 40.14
CA TYR A 13 45.96 53.71 39.75
C TYR A 13 46.04 54.58 38.49
N PRO A 14 46.94 55.59 38.47
CA PRO A 14 47.04 56.56 37.38
C PRO A 14 47.49 55.94 36.06
N LYS A 15 47.10 56.58 34.95
CA LYS A 15 47.48 56.16 33.60
C LYS A 15 48.90 56.58 33.23
N ASP A 16 49.31 57.76 33.68
CA ASP A 16 50.52 58.42 33.19
C ASP A 16 51.80 57.79 33.76
N LYS A 17 51.73 57.19 34.95
CA LYS A 17 52.90 56.62 35.64
C LYS A 17 52.54 55.30 36.34
N PRO A 18 53.39 54.25 36.22
CA PRO A 18 53.22 53.03 37.00
C PRO A 18 53.53 53.30 38.47
N VAL A 19 52.69 52.76 39.36
CA VAL A 19 52.93 52.73 40.80
C VAL A 19 53.60 51.40 41.15
N ILE A 20 54.77 51.48 41.76
CA ILE A 20 55.57 50.31 42.13
C ILE A 20 55.38 50.03 43.62
N LEU A 21 54.89 48.83 43.94
CA LEU A 21 54.81 48.29 45.28
C LEU A 21 56.00 47.36 45.51
N GLY A 22 56.98 47.82 46.27
CA GLY A 22 58.16 47.05 46.64
C GLY A 22 59.29 47.91 47.23
N PRO A 23 60.42 47.30 47.62
CA PRO A 23 60.69 45.86 47.58
C PRO A 23 59.87 45.07 48.62
N LEU A 24 59.27 43.96 48.21
CA LEU A 24 58.45 43.10 49.04
C LEU A 24 59.30 42.09 49.83
N LYS A 25 58.86 41.81 51.07
CA LYS A 25 59.43 40.80 51.96
C LYS A 25 58.52 39.58 52.07
N ARG A 26 58.87 38.60 52.90
CA ARG A 26 58.07 37.37 53.09
C ARG A 26 56.66 37.67 53.59
N ILE A 27 56.50 38.70 54.41
CA ILE A 27 55.23 39.20 54.92
C ILE A 27 55.19 40.69 54.62
N ASN A 28 54.12 41.17 54.00
CA ASN A 28 53.88 42.57 53.69
C ASN A 28 52.50 42.96 54.20
N LEU A 29 52.40 44.08 54.91
CA LEU A 29 51.12 44.64 55.35
C LEU A 29 50.85 45.91 54.56
N VAL A 30 49.76 45.91 53.80
CA VAL A 30 49.31 47.06 52.99
C VAL A 30 48.01 47.59 53.60
N TYR A 31 48.04 48.81 54.11
CA TYR A 31 46.90 49.48 54.74
C TYR A 31 46.68 50.87 54.13
N GLY A 32 45.49 51.42 54.31
CA GLY A 32 45.09 52.71 53.75
C GLY A 32 43.58 52.92 53.85
N LEU A 33 43.12 54.13 53.53
CA LEU A 33 41.70 54.48 53.56
C LEU A 33 40.86 53.67 52.56
N ASN A 34 39.55 53.62 52.76
CA ASN A 34 38.63 53.01 51.80
C ASN A 34 38.79 53.70 50.43
N GLY A 35 38.83 52.90 49.36
CA GLY A 35 39.09 53.40 48.01
C GLY A 35 40.57 53.60 47.63
N SER A 36 41.53 53.33 48.52
CA SER A 36 42.96 53.49 48.23
C SER A 36 43.56 52.44 47.28
N GLY A 37 42.75 51.57 46.66
CA GLY A 37 43.23 50.55 45.71
C GLY A 37 43.73 49.22 46.32
N LYS A 38 43.62 49.01 47.63
CA LYS A 38 44.09 47.75 48.30
C LYS A 38 43.51 46.49 47.65
N SER A 39 42.20 46.46 47.44
CA SER A 39 41.52 45.31 46.84
C SER A 39 41.95 45.07 45.40
N THR A 40 42.36 46.11 44.67
CA THR A 40 42.86 45.99 43.29
C THR A 40 44.16 45.20 43.23
N VAL A 41 45.04 45.32 44.22
CA VAL A 41 46.26 44.49 44.29
C VAL A 41 45.89 43.00 44.40
N GLY A 42 44.94 42.68 45.28
CA GLY A 42 44.44 41.30 45.42
C GLY A 42 43.74 40.81 44.16
N ASP A 43 42.90 41.63 43.54
CA ASP A 43 42.18 41.30 42.31
C ASP A 43 43.11 41.08 41.11
N TYR A 44 44.22 41.82 41.02
CA TYR A 44 45.24 41.61 39.99
C TYR A 44 45.97 40.28 40.20
N LEU A 45 46.37 39.99 41.43
CA LEU A 45 47.03 38.72 41.77
C LEU A 45 46.11 37.50 41.56
N GLN A 46 44.79 37.69 41.63
CA GLN A 46 43.79 36.65 41.39
C GLN A 46 43.59 36.34 39.89
N ASP A 47 43.92 37.27 39.00
CA ASP A 47 43.81 37.13 37.55
C ASP A 47 44.91 37.93 36.85
N LEU A 48 46.13 37.40 36.84
CA LEU A 48 47.33 38.04 36.29
C LEU A 48 47.20 38.32 34.78
N ALA A 49 46.39 37.53 34.07
CA ALA A 49 46.17 37.63 32.63
C ALA A 49 44.91 38.43 32.26
N GLY A 50 44.19 38.96 33.24
CA GLY A 50 42.95 39.68 33.03
C GLY A 50 43.12 40.86 32.06
N ASN A 51 42.17 41.04 31.15
CA ASN A 51 42.22 42.05 30.10
C ASN A 51 42.45 43.48 30.64
N ARG A 52 41.99 43.72 31.86
CA ARG A 52 42.08 44.98 32.61
C ARG A 52 43.42 45.20 33.33
N TYR A 53 44.35 44.25 33.27
CA TYR A 53 45.67 44.32 33.93
C TYR A 53 46.84 44.22 32.96
N ARG A 54 46.62 44.40 31.65
CA ARG A 54 47.65 44.30 30.59
C ARG A 54 48.88 45.19 30.81
N THR A 55 48.69 46.28 31.53
CA THR A 55 49.70 47.30 31.84
C THR A 55 50.34 47.10 33.21
N CYS A 56 49.94 46.07 33.96
CA CYS A 56 50.48 45.70 35.25
C CYS A 56 51.51 44.58 35.10
N GLN A 57 52.50 44.54 35.99
CA GLN A 57 53.58 43.54 35.95
C GLN A 57 53.97 43.09 37.36
N VAL A 58 54.47 41.87 37.47
CA VAL A 58 55.05 41.31 38.69
C VAL A 58 56.48 40.87 38.37
N ASP A 59 57.41 41.19 39.26
CA ASP A 59 58.81 40.79 39.14
C ASP A 59 59.23 39.94 40.36
N PRO A 60 59.79 38.73 40.17
CA PRO A 60 59.89 37.99 38.90
C PRO A 60 58.53 37.58 38.35
N VAL A 61 58.45 37.33 37.04
CA VAL A 61 57.23 36.84 36.37
C VAL A 61 56.81 35.51 37.00
N ILE A 62 55.53 35.42 37.34
CA ILE A 62 54.90 34.27 38.00
C ILE A 62 53.74 33.75 37.16
N LYS A 63 53.41 32.48 37.36
CA LYS A 63 52.25 31.84 36.72
C LYS A 63 51.03 31.90 37.67
N GLN A 64 49.82 31.88 37.11
CA GLN A 64 48.58 31.99 37.87
C GLN A 64 48.38 30.85 38.89
N ASP A 65 48.86 29.65 38.59
CA ASP A 65 48.83 28.46 39.45
C ASP A 65 49.73 28.57 40.70
N GLN A 66 50.62 29.57 40.74
CA GLN A 66 51.52 29.83 41.87
C GLN A 66 50.95 30.83 42.88
N VAL A 67 49.77 31.40 42.62
CA VAL A 67 49.18 32.47 43.42
C VAL A 67 47.81 32.06 43.94
N PHE A 68 47.67 32.09 45.26
CA PHE A 68 46.39 31.89 45.94
C PHE A 68 45.96 33.20 46.56
N VAL A 69 44.83 33.73 46.10
CA VAL A 69 44.23 34.96 46.63
C VAL A 69 42.95 34.62 47.36
N TYR A 70 42.94 34.89 48.67
CA TYR A 70 41.75 34.84 49.49
C TYR A 70 41.13 36.24 49.58
N ASN A 71 40.03 36.48 48.87
CA ASN A 71 39.31 37.74 48.85
C ASN A 71 37.80 37.51 48.72
N GLN A 72 37.03 38.60 48.69
CA GLN A 72 35.57 38.55 48.56
C GLN A 72 35.08 37.74 47.35
N LYS A 73 35.74 37.88 46.19
CA LYS A 73 35.40 37.12 44.98
C LYS A 73 35.60 35.62 45.14
N PHE A 74 36.65 35.21 45.87
CA PHE A 74 36.86 33.81 46.19
C PHE A 74 35.72 33.27 47.06
N ILE A 75 35.28 34.05 48.05
CA ILE A 75 34.17 33.68 48.93
C ILE A 75 32.87 33.56 48.12
N GLU A 76 32.52 34.56 47.32
CA GLU A 76 31.29 34.58 46.51
C GLU A 76 31.22 33.41 45.53
N ARG A 77 32.35 33.04 44.91
CA ARG A 77 32.42 31.93 43.96
C ARG A 77 32.30 30.55 44.61
N ASN A 78 32.89 30.38 45.78
CA ASN A 78 33.03 29.06 46.40
C ASN A 78 32.04 28.80 47.53
N PHE A 79 31.36 29.84 48.02
CA PHE A 79 30.42 29.76 49.14
C PHE A 79 29.11 30.44 48.76
N SER A 80 28.18 29.65 48.21
CA SER A 80 26.77 30.04 48.08
C SER A 80 26.04 29.73 49.39
N HIS A 81 25.21 30.66 49.86
CA HIS A 81 24.30 30.39 50.98
C HIS A 81 23.17 29.48 50.50
N ASP A 82 23.16 28.23 50.96
CA ASP A 82 21.97 27.38 50.86
C ASP A 82 20.83 28.00 51.70
N ASN A 83 19.58 27.71 51.32
CA ASN A 83 18.36 28.11 52.02
C ASN A 83 18.21 27.47 53.43
N HIS A 84 19.24 26.73 53.88
CA HIS A 84 19.35 26.13 55.20
C HIS A 84 20.60 26.69 55.91
N PRO A 85 20.45 27.34 57.08
CA PRO A 85 21.60 27.88 57.79
C PRO A 85 22.55 26.77 58.23
N GLY A 86 23.81 26.86 57.80
CA GLY A 86 24.90 25.97 58.25
C GLY A 86 25.41 24.94 57.23
N ILE A 87 24.82 24.84 56.03
CA ILE A 87 25.34 23.97 54.96
C ILE A 87 26.09 24.83 53.94
N PHE A 88 27.40 24.64 53.85
CA PHE A 88 28.24 25.26 52.84
C PHE A 88 28.54 24.23 51.76
N THR A 89 27.97 24.41 50.57
CA THR A 89 28.34 23.59 49.42
C THR A 89 29.70 24.06 48.93
N LEU A 90 30.74 23.22 49.04
CA LEU A 90 32.08 23.51 48.52
C LEU A 90 32.15 23.12 47.04
N ASN A 91 32.79 23.99 46.22
CA ASN A 91 33.04 23.92 44.77
C ASN A 91 31.93 24.44 43.84
N GLU A 92 32.34 25.30 42.90
CA GLU A 92 31.53 25.87 41.81
C GLU A 92 30.73 24.79 41.05
N GLY A 93 31.37 23.64 40.71
CA GLY A 93 30.71 22.57 39.95
C GLY A 93 29.53 21.88 40.67
N ASN A 94 29.43 21.96 42.00
CA ASN A 94 28.30 21.40 42.74
C ASN A 94 27.07 22.32 42.72
N ILE A 95 27.27 23.62 42.50
CA ILE A 95 26.19 24.62 42.43
C ILE A 95 25.50 24.51 41.07
N ASP A 96 26.28 24.52 39.98
CA ASP A 96 25.76 24.38 38.61
C ASP A 96 24.99 23.07 38.41
N ALA A 97 25.49 21.97 38.98
CA ALA A 97 24.82 20.67 38.91
C ALA A 97 23.47 20.68 39.65
N LYS A 98 23.39 21.33 40.81
CA LYS A 98 22.14 21.48 41.58
C LYS A 98 21.12 22.33 40.82
N GLU A 99 21.54 23.46 40.25
CA GLU A 99 20.65 24.31 39.43
C GLU A 99 20.11 23.54 38.22
N LYS A 100 20.98 22.78 37.53
CA LYS A 100 20.56 21.95 36.40
C LYS A 100 19.55 20.87 36.80
N ILE A 101 19.73 20.24 37.95
CA ILE A 101 18.78 19.25 38.47
C ILE A 101 17.42 19.91 38.76
N ALA A 102 17.40 21.08 39.39
CA ALA A 102 16.17 21.80 39.69
C ALA A 102 15.42 22.19 38.40
N GLU A 103 16.12 22.70 37.39
CA GLU A 103 15.55 23.01 36.08
C GLU A 103 14.94 21.77 35.42
N LEU A 104 15.67 20.65 35.42
CA LEU A 104 15.20 19.39 34.83
C LEU A 104 13.97 18.84 35.57
N GLN A 105 13.94 18.94 36.91
CA GLN A 105 12.79 18.54 37.70
C GLN A 105 11.55 19.37 37.36
N GLN A 106 11.70 20.69 37.23
CA GLN A 106 10.62 21.58 36.81
C GLN A 106 10.15 21.26 35.38
N SER A 107 11.07 20.92 34.48
CA SER A 107 10.75 20.50 33.12
C SER A 107 9.98 19.18 33.10
N VAL A 108 10.32 18.23 33.97
CA VAL A 108 9.59 16.94 34.08
C VAL A 108 8.17 17.17 34.62
N GLU A 109 8.02 18.01 35.65
CA GLU A 109 6.70 18.30 36.22
C GLU A 109 5.78 19.01 35.23
N SER A 110 6.31 20.00 34.49
CA SER A 110 5.54 20.70 33.44
C SER A 110 5.16 19.78 32.28
N ALA A 111 6.08 18.92 31.83
CA ALA A 111 5.78 17.90 30.83
C ALA A 111 4.69 16.91 31.32
N GLY A 112 4.75 16.49 32.59
CA GLY A 112 3.74 15.62 33.21
C GLY A 112 2.34 16.24 33.19
N LYS A 113 2.22 17.52 33.57
CA LYS A 113 0.95 18.27 33.53
C LYS A 113 0.40 18.39 32.11
N GLU A 114 1.28 18.61 31.13
CA GLU A 114 0.88 18.70 29.72
C GLU A 114 0.39 17.35 29.17
N ILE A 115 1.06 16.24 29.53
CA ILE A 115 0.62 14.88 29.18
C ILE A 115 -0.77 14.61 29.77
N GLU A 116 -1.00 14.92 31.04
CA GLU A 116 -2.30 14.73 31.69
C GLU A 116 -3.40 15.55 30.98
N ARG A 117 -3.11 16.82 30.66
CA ARG A 117 -4.01 17.70 29.92
C ARG A 117 -4.36 17.15 28.53
N ILE A 118 -3.36 16.67 27.77
CA ILE A 118 -3.58 16.08 26.44
C ILE A 118 -4.39 14.79 26.55
N THR A 119 -4.08 13.96 27.54
CA THR A 119 -4.76 12.67 27.74
C THR A 119 -6.23 12.87 28.09
N SER A 120 -6.53 13.82 28.98
CA SER A 120 -7.91 14.20 29.33
C SER A 120 -8.68 14.72 28.11
N LYS A 121 -8.11 15.64 27.32
CA LYS A 121 -8.75 16.12 26.09
C LYS A 121 -8.98 15.02 25.07
N ARG A 122 -8.02 14.11 24.91
CA ARG A 122 -8.17 12.97 24.00
C ARG A 122 -9.33 12.08 24.45
N PHE A 123 -9.45 11.80 25.75
CA PHE A 123 -10.56 11.03 26.29
C PHE A 123 -11.92 11.69 25.98
N GLU A 124 -12.04 13.00 26.19
CA GLU A 124 -13.27 13.75 25.87
C GLU A 124 -13.62 13.67 24.37
N VAL A 125 -12.63 13.83 23.49
CA VAL A 125 -12.82 13.75 22.04
C VAL A 125 -13.20 12.33 21.61
N ASP A 126 -12.54 11.30 22.15
CA ASP A 126 -12.85 9.90 21.86
C ASP A 126 -14.27 9.54 22.32
N GLU A 127 -14.71 10.06 23.47
CA GLU A 127 -16.08 9.86 23.97
C GLU A 127 -17.11 10.55 23.06
N LEU A 128 -16.87 11.81 22.66
CA LEU A 128 -17.73 12.54 21.73
C LEU A 128 -17.80 11.85 20.37
N HIS A 129 -16.66 11.41 19.83
CA HIS A 129 -16.58 10.69 18.57
C HIS A 129 -17.37 9.37 18.63
N THR A 130 -17.22 8.63 19.73
CA THR A 130 -17.96 7.39 19.95
C THR A 130 -19.47 7.64 19.98
N LYS A 131 -19.92 8.65 20.75
CA LYS A 131 -21.35 9.04 20.81
C LYS A 131 -21.90 9.48 19.46
N ALA A 132 -21.15 10.29 18.70
CA ALA A 132 -21.57 10.73 17.38
C ALA A 132 -21.66 9.55 16.40
N THR A 133 -20.69 8.64 16.44
CA THR A 133 -20.66 7.46 15.57
C THR A 133 -21.80 6.50 15.88
N THR A 134 -22.10 6.25 17.16
CA THR A 134 -23.22 5.39 17.55
C THR A 134 -24.56 6.02 17.18
N ALA A 135 -24.74 7.33 17.42
CA ALA A 135 -25.95 8.06 17.04
C ALA A 135 -26.17 8.03 15.52
N TYR A 136 -25.12 8.24 14.72
CA TYR A 136 -25.19 8.14 13.27
C TYR A 136 -25.58 6.73 12.81
N ARG A 137 -24.92 5.70 13.35
CA ARG A 137 -25.23 4.29 13.06
C ARG A 137 -26.68 3.95 13.41
N ASP A 138 -27.14 4.39 14.57
CA ASP A 138 -28.50 4.11 15.04
C ASP A 138 -29.55 4.85 14.22
N ALA A 139 -29.29 6.11 13.82
CA ALA A 139 -30.17 6.84 12.91
C ALA A 139 -30.34 6.15 11.55
N LEU A 140 -29.25 5.66 10.95
CA LEU A 140 -29.32 4.87 9.72
C LEU A 140 -30.13 3.58 9.90
N TRP A 141 -29.96 2.93 11.05
CA TRP A 141 -30.70 1.72 11.37
C TRP A 141 -32.20 1.96 11.53
N GLU A 142 -32.60 3.06 12.17
CA GLU A 142 -34.01 3.43 12.30
C GLU A 142 -34.67 3.71 10.95
N ILE A 143 -33.95 4.36 10.02
CA ILE A 143 -34.44 4.57 8.64
C ILE A 143 -34.74 3.22 7.97
N ARG A 144 -33.80 2.27 8.09
CA ARG A 144 -34.01 0.91 7.56
C ARG A 144 -35.23 0.25 8.18
N LEU A 145 -35.38 0.31 9.51
CA LEU A 145 -36.51 -0.32 10.20
C LEU A 145 -37.85 0.26 9.75
N GLY A 146 -37.91 1.55 9.40
CA GLY A 146 -39.08 2.16 8.78
C GLY A 146 -39.46 1.49 7.47
N VAL A 147 -38.49 1.28 6.59
CA VAL A 147 -38.71 0.69 5.26
C VAL A 147 -38.96 -0.83 5.32
N GLU A 148 -38.28 -1.54 6.21
CA GLU A 148 -38.40 -3.00 6.39
C GLU A 148 -39.76 -3.42 6.98
N LYS A 149 -40.46 -2.51 7.67
CA LYS A 149 -41.84 -2.73 8.15
C LYS A 149 -42.91 -2.46 7.09
N GLY A 150 -42.55 -1.91 5.94
CA GLY A 150 -43.47 -1.51 4.87
C GLY A 150 -43.49 -2.48 3.68
N ALA A 151 -44.07 -2.02 2.57
CA ALA A 151 -44.20 -2.77 1.31
C ALA A 151 -42.85 -3.16 0.67
N LEU A 152 -41.77 -2.48 1.05
CA LEU A 152 -40.41 -2.70 0.54
C LEU A 152 -39.63 -3.78 1.29
N ALA A 153 -40.22 -4.43 2.29
CA ALA A 153 -39.59 -5.47 3.09
C ALA A 153 -38.94 -6.58 2.24
N ALA A 154 -39.65 -7.02 1.18
CA ALA A 154 -39.17 -8.07 0.28
C ALA A 154 -37.93 -7.67 -0.55
N CYS A 155 -37.73 -6.37 -0.76
CA CYS A 155 -36.62 -5.82 -1.54
C CYS A 155 -35.33 -5.67 -0.71
N PHE A 156 -35.42 -5.63 0.62
CA PHE A 156 -34.25 -5.49 1.49
C PHE A 156 -33.53 -6.83 1.66
N ARG A 157 -32.48 -7.05 0.86
CA ARG A 157 -31.52 -8.15 1.00
C ARG A 157 -30.17 -7.58 1.40
N GLY A 158 -29.81 -7.69 2.68
CA GLY A 158 -28.58 -7.10 3.20
C GLY A 158 -28.22 -7.57 4.61
N PRO A 159 -27.02 -7.20 5.10
CA PRO A 159 -26.52 -7.61 6.41
C PRO A 159 -27.43 -7.11 7.51
N ARG A 160 -27.76 -7.97 8.49
CA ARG A 160 -28.66 -7.65 9.61
C ARG A 160 -27.95 -7.04 10.82
N GLN A 161 -26.66 -6.77 10.72
CA GLN A 161 -25.87 -6.10 11.76
C GLN A 161 -25.77 -4.61 11.44
N LYS A 162 -25.85 -3.76 12.47
CA LYS A 162 -25.87 -2.30 12.32
C LYS A 162 -24.58 -1.77 11.69
N GLU A 163 -23.44 -2.29 12.12
CA GLU A 163 -22.11 -1.92 11.65
C GLU A 163 -21.93 -2.27 10.18
N ALA A 164 -22.21 -3.52 9.80
CA ALA A 164 -22.10 -3.98 8.42
C ALA A 164 -23.06 -3.23 7.47
N PHE A 165 -24.24 -2.83 7.97
CA PHE A 165 -25.18 -2.02 7.21
C PHE A 165 -24.65 -0.60 6.95
N LYS A 166 -24.12 0.07 7.99
CA LYS A 166 -23.46 1.37 7.85
C LYS A 166 -22.32 1.30 6.83
N ASP A 167 -21.41 0.33 6.97
CA ASP A 167 -20.24 0.20 6.10
C ASP A 167 -20.64 -0.07 4.64
N GLN A 168 -21.68 -0.86 4.42
CA GLN A 168 -22.20 -1.12 3.07
C GLN A 168 -22.83 0.14 2.46
N LEU A 169 -23.60 0.90 3.25
CA LEU A 169 -24.19 2.16 2.79
C LEU A 169 -23.11 3.19 2.40
N GLU A 170 -22.07 3.36 3.22
CA GLU A 170 -20.97 4.29 2.93
C GLU A 170 -20.19 3.92 1.66
N LYS A 171 -20.11 2.63 1.33
CA LYS A 171 -19.48 2.14 0.10
C LYS A 171 -20.40 2.22 -1.12
N THR A 172 -21.71 2.40 -0.91
CA THR A 172 -22.68 2.43 -2.00
C THR A 172 -22.65 3.82 -2.64
N PRO A 173 -22.29 3.94 -3.92
CA PRO A 173 -22.31 5.24 -4.59
C PRO A 173 -23.73 5.77 -4.67
N LEU A 174 -23.87 7.09 -4.53
CA LEU A 174 -25.16 7.75 -4.73
C LEU A 174 -25.62 7.57 -6.19
N PRO A 175 -26.92 7.34 -6.42
CA PRO A 175 -27.44 7.18 -7.78
C PRO A 175 -27.26 8.46 -8.59
N THR A 176 -26.86 8.32 -9.85
CA THR A 176 -26.75 9.42 -10.82
C THR A 176 -28.08 9.72 -11.53
N SER A 177 -29.04 8.80 -11.46
CA SER A 177 -30.40 8.97 -11.98
C SER A 177 -31.30 9.70 -10.97
N PRO A 178 -32.42 10.31 -11.41
CA PRO A 178 -33.39 10.92 -10.50
C PRO A 178 -33.84 9.94 -9.41
N VAL A 179 -33.80 10.41 -8.17
CA VAL A 179 -34.19 9.64 -6.99
C VAL A 179 -35.69 9.43 -7.01
N ARG A 180 -36.12 8.16 -7.00
CA ARG A 180 -37.54 7.80 -6.87
C ARG A 180 -38.00 7.95 -5.42
N THR A 181 -39.26 8.33 -5.24
CA THR A 181 -39.85 8.47 -3.91
C THR A 181 -40.14 7.09 -3.30
N GLU A 182 -40.22 7.02 -1.97
CA GLU A 182 -40.58 5.79 -1.26
C GLU A 182 -41.92 5.21 -1.74
N LYS A 183 -42.89 6.08 -2.03
CA LYS A 183 -44.21 5.70 -2.54
C LYS A 183 -44.13 5.02 -3.91
N GLU A 184 -43.39 5.60 -4.85
CA GLU A 184 -43.21 5.01 -6.19
C GLU A 184 -42.51 3.64 -6.12
N LEU A 185 -41.54 3.50 -5.22
CA LEU A 185 -40.85 2.23 -4.99
C LEU A 185 -41.79 1.19 -4.37
N ALA A 186 -42.62 1.59 -3.40
CA ALA A 186 -43.60 0.71 -2.77
C ALA A 186 -44.64 0.19 -3.78
N GLU A 187 -45.20 1.06 -4.62
CA GLU A 187 -46.15 0.69 -5.67
C GLU A 187 -45.53 -0.29 -6.68
N ALA A 188 -44.27 -0.05 -7.09
CA ALA A 188 -43.54 -0.96 -7.97
C ALA A 188 -43.28 -2.34 -7.32
N ALA A 189 -42.93 -2.37 -6.03
CA ALA A 189 -42.69 -3.60 -5.28
C ALA A 189 -43.97 -4.42 -5.07
N GLU A 190 -45.10 -3.76 -4.81
CA GLU A 190 -46.41 -4.40 -4.74
C GLU A 190 -46.80 -4.99 -6.10
N ALA A 191 -46.64 -4.23 -7.18
CA ALA A 191 -46.95 -4.73 -8.54
C ALA A 191 -46.12 -5.96 -8.92
N LEU A 192 -44.85 -6.01 -8.53
CA LEU A 192 -43.97 -7.18 -8.74
C LEU A 192 -44.41 -8.37 -7.88
N SER A 193 -44.85 -8.12 -6.65
CA SER A 193 -45.25 -9.16 -5.69
C SER A 193 -46.66 -9.70 -5.96
N SER A 194 -47.56 -8.91 -6.54
CA SER A 194 -48.94 -9.29 -6.87
C SER A 194 -49.09 -10.00 -8.20
N SER A 195 -48.04 -10.05 -9.03
CA SER A 195 -48.11 -10.77 -10.29
C SER A 195 -47.97 -12.28 -10.04
N ASP A 196 -48.92 -13.08 -10.52
CA ASP A 196 -48.81 -14.54 -10.62
C ASP A 196 -47.76 -14.97 -11.69
N ALA A 197 -46.72 -14.17 -11.89
CA ALA A 197 -45.70 -14.38 -12.89
C ALA A 197 -44.84 -15.58 -12.49
N GLN A 198 -44.96 -16.66 -13.25
CA GLN A 198 -44.07 -17.81 -13.16
C GLN A 198 -42.66 -17.37 -13.62
N PRO A 199 -41.59 -17.67 -12.86
CA PRO A 199 -40.24 -17.40 -13.31
C PRO A 199 -39.97 -18.16 -14.61
N ILE A 200 -39.56 -17.43 -15.66
CA ILE A 200 -39.14 -18.05 -16.91
C ILE A 200 -37.86 -18.85 -16.62
N PRO A 201 -37.80 -20.16 -16.92
CA PRO A 201 -36.60 -20.93 -16.71
C PRO A 201 -35.45 -20.34 -17.54
N ASN A 202 -34.26 -20.28 -16.96
CA ASN A 202 -33.07 -19.84 -17.69
C ASN A 202 -32.88 -20.74 -18.93
N LEU A 203 -32.50 -20.11 -20.04
CA LEU A 203 -32.11 -20.84 -21.24
C LEU A 203 -30.98 -21.82 -20.88
N PRO A 204 -31.08 -23.10 -21.27
CA PRO A 204 -30.01 -24.04 -21.05
C PRO A 204 -28.75 -23.58 -21.79
N GLU A 205 -27.60 -23.79 -21.18
CA GLU A 205 -26.31 -23.52 -21.80
C GLU A 205 -26.15 -24.44 -23.02
N ILE A 206 -26.10 -23.85 -24.22
CA ILE A 206 -25.88 -24.59 -25.46
C ILE A 206 -24.40 -24.89 -25.57
N SER A 207 -24.01 -26.12 -25.23
CA SER A 207 -22.65 -26.63 -25.40
C SER A 207 -22.56 -27.50 -26.64
N PHE A 208 -21.70 -27.12 -27.58
CA PHE A 208 -21.35 -27.92 -28.75
C PHE A 208 -19.85 -28.18 -28.72
N ALA A 209 -19.45 -29.45 -28.55
CA ALA A 209 -18.06 -29.87 -28.53
C ALA A 209 -17.47 -30.02 -29.95
N GLY A 210 -17.70 -29.05 -30.82
CA GLY A 210 -17.28 -29.07 -32.23
C GLY A 210 -15.78 -29.27 -32.41
N ALA A 211 -14.98 -28.70 -31.51
CA ALA A 211 -13.53 -28.81 -31.53
C ALA A 211 -13.01 -30.26 -31.44
N ILE A 212 -13.77 -31.19 -30.85
CA ILE A 212 -13.36 -32.61 -30.81
C ILE A 212 -13.52 -33.25 -32.18
N LEU A 213 -14.60 -32.90 -32.89
CA LEU A 213 -14.90 -33.44 -34.22
C LEU A 213 -14.02 -32.81 -35.30
N GLU A 214 -13.83 -31.49 -35.26
CA GLU A 214 -13.03 -30.75 -36.26
C GLU A 214 -11.56 -31.15 -36.28
N ASN A 215 -11.02 -31.61 -35.14
CA ASN A 215 -9.63 -32.05 -35.02
C ASN A 215 -9.45 -33.56 -35.24
N ASP A 216 -10.51 -34.30 -35.58
CA ASP A 216 -10.38 -35.73 -35.86
C ASP A 216 -9.51 -35.93 -37.13
N PRO A 217 -8.37 -36.65 -37.04
CA PRO A 217 -7.50 -36.92 -38.18
C PRO A 217 -8.22 -37.56 -39.37
N ILE A 218 -9.36 -38.21 -39.14
CA ILE A 218 -10.16 -38.81 -40.20
C ILE A 218 -10.70 -37.78 -41.20
N LEU A 219 -10.99 -36.55 -40.77
CA LEU A 219 -11.45 -35.48 -41.64
C LEU A 219 -10.34 -34.95 -42.57
N ALA A 220 -9.07 -35.17 -42.20
CA ALA A 220 -7.92 -34.82 -43.01
C ALA A 220 -7.46 -35.96 -43.95
N LYS A 221 -8.01 -37.18 -43.79
CA LYS A 221 -7.61 -38.35 -44.58
C LYS A 221 -8.26 -38.30 -45.96
N VAL A 222 -7.44 -38.09 -46.99
CA VAL A 222 -7.87 -38.23 -48.39
C VAL A 222 -7.99 -39.70 -48.75
N ILE A 223 -9.20 -40.16 -49.10
CA ILE A 223 -9.42 -41.49 -49.64
C ILE A 223 -9.16 -41.43 -51.15
N THR A 224 -8.13 -42.11 -51.62
CA THR A 224 -7.80 -42.21 -53.04
C THR A 224 -7.92 -43.66 -53.49
N PRO A 225 -8.53 -43.96 -54.64
CA PRO A 225 -8.49 -45.29 -55.23
C PRO A 225 -7.04 -45.71 -55.54
N SER A 226 -6.66 -46.92 -55.12
CA SER A 226 -5.29 -47.46 -55.16
C SER A 226 -4.96 -48.29 -56.40
N GLY A 227 -5.89 -48.42 -57.35
CA GLY A 227 -5.70 -49.31 -58.50
C GLY A 227 -4.72 -48.78 -59.56
N ASP A 228 -3.85 -49.66 -60.04
CA ASP A 228 -2.98 -49.44 -61.22
C ASP A 228 -3.79 -49.59 -62.52
N SER A 229 -4.54 -48.54 -62.87
CA SER A 229 -5.31 -48.46 -64.12
C SER A 229 -5.05 -47.13 -64.80
N TYR A 230 -5.14 -47.10 -66.14
CA TYR A 230 -4.94 -45.89 -66.94
C TYR A 230 -5.93 -44.76 -66.59
N LEU A 231 -7.02 -45.08 -65.88
CA LEU A 231 -8.03 -44.14 -65.41
C LEU A 231 -7.67 -43.50 -64.05
N SER A 232 -6.75 -44.09 -63.29
CA SER A 232 -6.42 -43.70 -61.91
C SER A 232 -5.90 -42.26 -61.82
N ASP A 233 -4.91 -41.92 -62.66
CA ASP A 233 -4.28 -40.59 -62.67
C ASP A 233 -5.29 -39.46 -62.88
N LEU A 234 -6.25 -39.66 -63.79
CA LEU A 234 -7.24 -38.63 -64.11
C LEU A 234 -8.27 -38.49 -62.98
N ILE A 235 -8.72 -39.60 -62.40
CA ILE A 235 -9.70 -39.61 -61.30
C ILE A 235 -9.09 -38.99 -60.04
N GLN A 236 -7.84 -39.32 -59.73
CA GLN A 236 -7.12 -38.73 -58.61
C GLN A 236 -6.90 -37.23 -58.82
N LYS A 237 -6.53 -36.81 -60.04
CA LYS A 237 -6.36 -35.39 -60.36
C LYS A 237 -7.64 -34.58 -60.23
N LEU A 238 -8.79 -35.18 -60.59
CA LEU A 238 -10.10 -34.52 -60.50
C LEU A 238 -10.74 -34.65 -59.11
N GLY A 239 -10.25 -35.54 -58.26
CA GLY A 239 -10.79 -35.77 -56.91
C GLY A 239 -12.24 -36.26 -56.92
N ASN A 240 -12.65 -36.99 -57.96
CA ASN A 240 -14.04 -37.38 -58.20
C ASN A 240 -14.30 -38.89 -58.05
N SER A 241 -13.49 -39.58 -57.24
CA SER A 241 -13.60 -41.03 -57.00
C SER A 241 -15.00 -41.47 -56.58
N ASP A 242 -15.62 -40.78 -55.63
CA ASP A 242 -16.97 -41.09 -55.12
C ASP A 242 -18.03 -41.03 -56.22
N TRP A 243 -17.88 -40.09 -57.15
CA TRP A 243 -18.80 -39.93 -58.26
C TRP A 243 -18.62 -41.06 -59.27
N VAL A 244 -17.37 -41.45 -59.56
CA VAL A 244 -17.07 -42.59 -60.44
C VAL A 244 -17.60 -43.90 -59.84
N GLU A 245 -17.42 -44.10 -58.54
CA GLU A 245 -17.94 -45.28 -57.83
C GLU A 245 -19.47 -45.35 -57.92
N LYS A 246 -20.16 -44.23 -57.62
CA LYS A 246 -21.63 -44.15 -57.73
C LYS A 246 -22.13 -44.31 -59.15
N ALA A 247 -21.30 -44.10 -60.17
CA ALA A 247 -21.65 -44.29 -61.57
C ALA A 247 -21.59 -45.77 -62.01
N LEU A 248 -20.87 -46.65 -61.30
CA LEU A 248 -20.67 -48.06 -61.66
C LEU A 248 -21.98 -48.87 -61.83
N PRO A 249 -23.01 -48.73 -60.97
CA PRO A 249 -24.27 -49.45 -61.15
C PRO A 249 -24.98 -49.08 -62.45
N PHE A 250 -24.89 -47.81 -62.88
CA PHE A 250 -25.53 -47.35 -64.12
C PHE A 250 -24.83 -47.90 -65.36
N LEU A 251 -23.50 -48.04 -65.31
CA LEU A 251 -22.72 -48.66 -66.38
C LEU A 251 -23.15 -50.12 -66.66
N SER A 252 -23.55 -50.84 -65.61
CA SER A 252 -24.01 -52.25 -65.73
C SER A 252 -25.33 -52.40 -66.49
N HIS A 253 -26.11 -51.33 -66.65
CA HIS A 253 -27.43 -51.33 -67.30
C HIS A 253 -27.43 -50.57 -68.64
N SER A 254 -26.26 -50.23 -69.18
CA SER A 254 -26.11 -49.29 -70.29
C SER A 254 -25.68 -49.92 -71.63
N ASP A 255 -25.75 -51.24 -71.76
CA ASP A 255 -25.43 -51.99 -72.99
C ASP A 255 -24.13 -51.53 -73.69
N ASN A 256 -23.06 -51.35 -72.90
CA ASN A 256 -21.73 -50.87 -73.30
C ASN A 256 -21.67 -49.42 -73.84
N ALA A 257 -22.71 -48.61 -73.65
CA ALA A 257 -22.70 -47.18 -73.93
C ALA A 257 -22.42 -46.36 -72.66
N CYS A 258 -21.56 -45.35 -72.75
CA CYS A 258 -21.26 -44.46 -71.63
C CYS A 258 -22.53 -43.69 -71.20
N PRO A 259 -22.96 -43.75 -69.93
CA PRO A 259 -24.16 -43.04 -69.45
C PRO A 259 -24.11 -41.51 -69.58
N LEU A 260 -22.94 -40.93 -69.82
CA LEU A 260 -22.74 -39.48 -69.90
C LEU A 260 -22.66 -38.98 -71.35
N CYS A 261 -21.76 -39.58 -72.14
CA CYS A 261 -21.52 -39.14 -73.52
C CYS A 261 -22.13 -40.07 -74.59
N GLN A 262 -22.72 -41.20 -74.17
CA GLN A 262 -23.39 -42.21 -75.02
C GLN A 262 -22.48 -42.90 -76.06
N GLN A 263 -21.15 -42.74 -75.92
CA GLN A 263 -20.17 -43.43 -76.76
C GLN A 263 -19.95 -44.87 -76.31
N THR A 264 -19.58 -45.75 -77.23
CA THR A 264 -19.24 -47.14 -76.92
C THR A 264 -17.98 -47.23 -76.05
N LEU A 265 -18.07 -47.95 -74.94
CA LEU A 265 -16.97 -48.13 -74.00
C LEU A 265 -15.98 -49.21 -74.49
N PRO A 266 -14.66 -49.04 -74.22
CA PRO A 266 -13.67 -50.08 -74.47
C PRO A 266 -14.02 -51.39 -73.73
N HIS A 267 -13.66 -52.53 -74.31
CA HIS A 267 -14.00 -53.85 -73.77
C HIS A 267 -13.54 -54.04 -72.31
N ASP A 268 -12.34 -53.55 -71.96
CA ASP A 268 -11.77 -53.71 -70.62
C ASP A 268 -12.11 -52.53 -69.68
N PHE A 269 -12.96 -51.60 -70.08
CA PHE A 269 -13.26 -50.40 -69.29
C PHE A 269 -13.83 -50.75 -67.91
N LEU A 270 -14.80 -51.65 -67.84
CA LEU A 270 -15.43 -52.03 -66.57
C LEU A 270 -14.45 -52.74 -65.62
N VAL A 271 -13.52 -53.52 -66.17
CA VAL A 271 -12.48 -54.20 -65.38
C VAL A 271 -11.53 -53.16 -64.80
N ASN A 272 -11.08 -52.22 -65.64
CA ASN A 272 -10.16 -51.14 -65.26
C ASN A 272 -10.77 -50.10 -64.30
N VAL A 273 -12.10 -49.92 -64.28
CA VAL A 273 -12.77 -49.07 -63.29
C VAL A 273 -12.98 -49.83 -61.98
N LYS A 274 -13.40 -51.10 -62.04
CA LYS A 274 -13.58 -51.91 -60.82
C LYS A 274 -12.27 -52.16 -60.08
N SER A 275 -11.15 -52.27 -60.79
CA SER A 275 -9.82 -52.44 -60.17
C SER A 275 -9.35 -51.21 -59.38
N LEU A 276 -9.98 -50.04 -59.56
CA LEU A 276 -9.68 -48.84 -58.78
C LEU A 276 -10.28 -48.87 -57.36
N PHE A 277 -11.37 -49.61 -57.18
CA PHE A 277 -12.15 -49.66 -55.93
C PHE A 277 -11.98 -51.03 -55.27
N ASP A 278 -10.78 -51.28 -54.74
CA ASP A 278 -10.45 -52.52 -54.03
C ASP A 278 -10.96 -52.54 -52.58
N GLU A 279 -10.72 -53.64 -51.86
CA GLU A 279 -11.13 -53.78 -50.46
C GLU A 279 -10.50 -52.71 -49.54
N THR A 280 -9.36 -52.13 -49.92
CA THR A 280 -8.67 -51.10 -49.13
C THR A 280 -9.37 -49.75 -49.25
N TYR A 281 -9.93 -49.44 -50.42
CA TYR A 281 -10.82 -48.29 -50.62
C TYR A 281 -12.12 -48.45 -49.82
N GLY A 282 -12.78 -49.61 -49.92
CA GLY A 282 -14.03 -49.88 -49.18
C GLY A 282 -13.88 -49.85 -47.66
N CYS A 283 -12.76 -50.35 -47.13
CA CYS A 283 -12.46 -50.27 -45.68
C CYS A 283 -12.22 -48.83 -45.22
N SER A 284 -11.55 -48.01 -46.04
CA SER A 284 -11.31 -46.60 -45.71
C SER A 284 -12.59 -45.76 -45.76
N ASP A 285 -13.49 -46.03 -46.71
CA ASP A 285 -14.78 -45.35 -46.80
C ASP A 285 -15.68 -45.64 -45.59
N GLN A 286 -15.76 -46.91 -45.17
CA GLN A 286 -16.54 -47.30 -43.98
C GLN A 286 -16.04 -46.63 -42.69
N LEU A 287 -14.74 -46.38 -42.55
CA LEU A 287 -14.18 -45.69 -41.39
C LEU A 287 -14.64 -44.23 -41.30
N VAL A 288 -14.82 -43.53 -42.43
CA VAL A 288 -15.27 -42.12 -42.46
C VAL A 288 -16.78 -41.99 -42.19
N VAL A 289 -17.57 -43.01 -42.50
CA VAL A 289 -19.03 -43.00 -42.27
C VAL A 289 -19.40 -43.12 -40.78
N GLN A 290 -18.58 -43.82 -39.98
CA GLN A 290 -18.78 -44.02 -38.53
C GLN A 290 -18.88 -42.71 -37.71
N PRO A 291 -17.91 -41.77 -37.78
CA PRO A 291 -18.00 -40.50 -37.04
C PRO A 291 -19.17 -39.62 -37.51
N ARG A 292 -19.61 -39.76 -38.78
CA ARG A 292 -20.76 -39.04 -39.33
C ARG A 292 -22.08 -39.42 -38.65
N GLN A 293 -22.24 -40.68 -38.23
CA GLN A 293 -23.42 -41.13 -37.49
C GLN A 293 -23.37 -40.71 -36.01
N VAL A 294 -22.19 -40.75 -35.38
CA VAL A 294 -22.03 -40.34 -33.97
C VAL A 294 -22.31 -38.84 -33.78
N ALA A 295 -21.89 -37.99 -34.72
CA ALA A 295 -22.15 -36.54 -34.68
C ALA A 295 -23.65 -36.18 -34.79
N ILE A 296 -24.45 -36.99 -35.50
CA ILE A 296 -25.90 -36.77 -35.66
C ILE A 296 -26.68 -37.21 -34.42
N PHE A 297 -26.20 -38.23 -33.70
CA PHE A 297 -26.87 -38.76 -32.49
C PHE A 297 -26.51 -38.03 -31.18
N GLN A 298 -25.50 -37.16 -31.18
CA GLN A 298 -25.11 -36.36 -30.00
C GLN A 298 -25.56 -34.89 -30.04
N ALA A 299 -26.21 -34.45 -31.12
CA ALA A 299 -26.90 -33.17 -31.10
C ALA A 299 -28.10 -33.30 -30.13
N PRO A 300 -28.23 -32.46 -29.10
CA PRO A 300 -29.42 -32.48 -28.27
C PRO A 300 -30.60 -32.12 -29.18
N THR A 301 -31.54 -33.05 -29.34
CA THR A 301 -32.85 -32.74 -29.90
C THR A 301 -33.49 -31.74 -28.94
N ALA A 302 -33.42 -30.45 -29.27
CA ALA A 302 -34.24 -29.45 -28.63
C ALA A 302 -35.69 -29.77 -28.98
N SER A 303 -36.37 -30.52 -28.10
CA SER A 303 -37.83 -30.61 -28.12
C SER A 303 -38.35 -29.24 -27.69
N LEU A 304 -38.64 -28.39 -28.66
CA LEU A 304 -39.59 -27.30 -28.46
C LEU A 304 -40.96 -27.96 -28.29
N ASP A 305 -41.30 -28.30 -27.05
CA ASP A 305 -42.70 -28.52 -26.69
C ASP A 305 -43.38 -27.15 -26.75
N GLU A 306 -43.97 -26.86 -27.90
CA GLU A 306 -44.98 -25.80 -28.02
C GLU A 306 -46.19 -26.18 -27.15
N LYS A 307 -46.48 -25.33 -26.16
CA LYS A 307 -47.79 -25.24 -25.52
C LYS A 307 -48.50 -23.98 -25.98
#